data_AF-A0A2S2N855-F1
#
_entry.id   AF-A0A2S2N855-F1
#
_cell.length_a   1.000
_cell.length_b   1.000
_cell.length_c   1.000
_cell.angle_alpha   90.00
_cell.angle_beta   90.00
_cell.angle_gamma   90.00
#
_symmetry.space_group_name_H-M   'P 1'
#
loop_
_entity.id
_entity.type
_entity.pdbx_description
1 polymer ?
#
loop_
_entity_poly.entity_id
_entity_poly.type
_entity_poly.pdbx_seq_one_letter_code
_entity_poly.pdbx_strand_id
1 'polypeptide(L)'
;NKRSLCTAIANMASIEPEVPTTLKAMTRKTLYELVRKCSEKNLDKKLTYMENELIQITKCPTSEHFTLRRNLKYFKSEFKKKWSAASNKEKRFLKNNEKWLNTSIKLVTWTTPKLGRPVKDFGESSDRSKRRKTKGIRETISADELTFAASM
;
A
#
# COMPACT_ATOMS: atom_id res chain seq x y z
N ASN A 1 37.18 -24.85 26.79
CA ASN A 1 36.96 -24.90 25.33
C ASN A 1 35.74 -25.79 25.03
N LYS A 2 34.53 -25.30 25.28
CA LYS A 2 33.28 -26.05 25.08
C LYS A 2 32.15 -25.05 24.82
N ARG A 3 31.84 -24.80 23.55
CA ARG A 3 30.60 -24.19 23.04
C ARG A 3 30.66 -24.24 21.52
N SER A 4 30.45 -25.42 20.97
CA SER A 4 30.08 -25.62 19.58
C SER A 4 29.01 -26.72 19.60
N LEU A 5 28.09 -26.66 18.63
CA LEU A 5 26.89 -27.48 18.47
C LEU A 5 25.65 -26.89 19.17
N CYS A 6 24.94 -26.00 18.47
CA CYS A 6 23.47 -25.88 18.47
C CYS A 6 22.99 -24.70 17.60
N THR A 7 23.17 -24.74 16.28
CA THR A 7 22.29 -23.99 15.36
C THR A 7 22.50 -24.48 13.94
N ALA A 8 21.65 -25.39 13.46
CA ALA A 8 21.42 -25.56 12.02
C ALA A 8 20.21 -26.47 11.71
N ILE A 9 19.11 -26.41 12.46
CA ILE A 9 17.83 -26.99 12.00
C ILE A 9 16.69 -26.11 12.51
N ALA A 10 16.19 -25.22 11.64
CA ALA A 10 14.80 -24.73 11.60
C ALA A 10 14.68 -23.55 10.61
N ASN A 11 14.87 -23.79 9.31
CA ASN A 11 14.27 -22.93 8.29
C ASN A 11 12.94 -23.57 7.85
N MET A 12 12.01 -23.68 8.80
CA MET A 12 10.59 -23.72 8.44
C MET A 12 10.12 -22.29 8.38
N ALA A 13 9.75 -21.86 7.16
CA ALA A 13 9.14 -20.57 6.91
C ALA A 13 7.97 -20.37 7.88
N SER A 14 8.20 -19.55 8.90
CA SER A 14 7.13 -19.06 9.75
C SER A 14 6.28 -18.15 8.86
N ILE A 15 5.14 -18.68 8.43
CA ILE A 15 4.08 -17.89 7.82
C ILE A 15 3.53 -17.02 8.96
N GLU A 16 4.11 -15.83 9.12
CA GLU A 16 3.63 -14.85 10.08
C GLU A 16 2.21 -14.41 9.68
N PRO A 17 1.29 -14.24 10.64
CA PRO A 17 -0.07 -13.85 10.31
C PRO A 17 -0.10 -12.38 9.86
N GLU A 18 -0.27 -12.15 8.56
CA GLU A 18 -0.57 -10.85 7.96
C GLU A 18 -1.94 -10.36 8.46
N VAL A 19 -1.95 -9.41 9.39
CA VAL A 19 -3.18 -8.89 10.00
C VAL A 19 -3.78 -7.80 9.11
N PRO A 20 -5.09 -7.79 8.82
CA PRO A 20 -5.73 -6.65 8.14
C PRO A 20 -5.63 -5.40 9.03
N THR A 21 -4.73 -4.48 8.69
CA THR A 21 -4.30 -3.44 9.65
C THR A 21 -4.94 -2.08 9.37
N THR A 22 -5.28 -1.78 8.11
CA THR A 22 -5.76 -0.44 7.73
C THR A 22 -6.74 -0.49 6.54
N LEU A 23 -7.64 0.49 6.46
CA LEU A 23 -8.47 0.72 5.27
C LEU A 23 -7.83 1.82 4.44
N LYS A 24 -7.31 1.46 3.25
CA LYS A 24 -6.82 2.44 2.29
C LYS A 24 -8.00 2.94 1.45
N ALA A 25 -8.36 4.20 1.66
CA ALA A 25 -9.30 4.88 0.78
C ALA A 25 -8.61 5.15 -0.57
N MET A 26 -9.25 4.69 -1.64
CA MET A 26 -8.77 4.81 -3.00
C MET A 26 -9.93 5.28 -3.89
N THR A 27 -9.69 6.10 -4.91
CA THR A 27 -10.77 6.54 -5.81
C THR A 27 -11.04 5.49 -6.88
N ARG A 28 -12.24 5.49 -7.46
CA ARG A 28 -12.53 4.66 -8.64
C ARG A 28 -11.66 5.05 -9.84
N LYS A 29 -11.21 6.32 -9.89
CA LYS A 29 -10.29 6.83 -10.89
C LYS A 29 -8.92 6.14 -10.85
N THR A 30 -8.34 5.91 -9.68
CA THR A 30 -7.06 5.20 -9.59
C THR A 30 -7.21 3.73 -10.02
N LEU A 31 -8.34 3.08 -9.74
CA LEU A 31 -8.64 1.75 -10.28
C LEU A 31 -8.72 1.77 -11.81
N TYR A 32 -9.37 2.78 -12.38
CA TYR A 32 -9.41 2.98 -13.82
C TYR A 32 -8.01 3.16 -14.42
N GLU A 33 -7.14 3.94 -13.78
CA GLU A 33 -5.76 4.13 -14.24
C GLU A 33 -4.98 2.81 -14.26
N LEU A 34 -5.19 1.93 -13.28
CA LEU A 34 -4.62 0.57 -13.29
C LEU A 34 -5.14 -0.26 -14.48
N VAL A 35 -6.44 -0.20 -14.76
CA VAL A 35 -7.04 -0.86 -15.94
C VAL A 35 -6.43 -0.31 -17.24
N ARG A 36 -6.18 1.00 -17.32
CA ARG A 36 -5.61 1.66 -18.49
C ARG A 36 -4.15 1.26 -18.75
N LYS A 37 -3.38 0.95 -17.70
CA LYS A 37 -1.98 0.49 -17.84
C LYS A 37 -1.87 -0.83 -18.62
N CYS A 38 -2.91 -1.65 -18.63
CA CYS A 38 -2.93 -2.91 -19.37
C CYS A 38 -3.18 -2.68 -20.87
N SER A 39 -2.26 -3.17 -21.70
CA SER A 39 -2.30 -3.07 -23.17
C SER A 39 -3.23 -4.09 -23.85
N GLU A 40 -3.77 -5.06 -23.10
CA GLU A 40 -4.65 -6.11 -23.61
C GLU A 40 -5.90 -5.55 -24.32
N LYS A 41 -6.45 -6.28 -25.30
CA LYS A 41 -7.71 -5.85 -25.95
C LYS A 41 -8.94 -6.23 -25.15
N ASN A 42 -8.88 -7.35 -24.44
CA ASN A 42 -10.02 -7.90 -23.71
C ASN A 42 -10.17 -7.20 -22.35
N LEU A 43 -11.34 -6.60 -22.11
CA LEU A 43 -11.68 -5.92 -20.87
C LEU A 43 -11.56 -6.83 -19.63
N ASP A 44 -11.96 -8.09 -19.75
CA ASP A 44 -11.85 -9.05 -18.64
C ASP A 44 -10.39 -9.30 -18.25
N LYS A 45 -9.51 -9.44 -19.23
CA LYS A 45 -8.07 -9.56 -18.97
C LYS A 45 -7.50 -8.32 -18.29
N LYS A 46 -7.93 -7.12 -18.70
CA LYS A 46 -7.52 -5.87 -18.02
C LYS A 46 -8.00 -5.80 -16.58
N LEU A 47 -9.22 -6.25 -16.32
CA LEU A 47 -9.79 -6.29 -14.97
C LEU A 47 -9.07 -7.32 -14.09
N THR A 48 -8.66 -8.46 -14.65
CA THR A 48 -7.81 -9.44 -13.95
C THR A 48 -6.41 -8.88 -13.67
N TYR A 49 -5.81 -8.18 -14.63
CA TYR A 49 -4.54 -7.48 -14.41
C TYR A 49 -4.65 -6.46 -13.27
N MET A 50 -5.70 -5.63 -13.27
CA MET A 50 -5.97 -4.68 -12.19
C MET A 50 -6.10 -5.38 -10.82
N GLU A 51 -6.76 -6.54 -10.73
CA GLU A 51 -6.81 -7.31 -9.48
C GLU A 51 -5.43 -7.75 -9.00
N ASN A 52 -4.59 -8.25 -9.90
CA ASN A 52 -3.25 -8.69 -9.57
C ASN A 52 -2.38 -7.53 -9.09
N GLU A 53 -2.46 -6.37 -9.74
CA GLU A 53 -1.79 -5.14 -9.30
C GLU A 53 -2.28 -4.70 -7.91
N LEU A 54 -3.58 -4.78 -7.65
CA LEU A 54 -4.11 -4.47 -6.33
C LEU A 54 -3.58 -5.40 -5.25
N ILE A 55 -3.47 -6.71 -5.52
CA ILE A 55 -2.86 -7.67 -4.59
C ILE A 55 -1.45 -7.23 -4.20
N GLN A 56 -0.65 -6.76 -5.17
CA GLN A 56 0.70 -6.25 -4.91
C GLN A 56 0.68 -4.94 -4.09
N ILE A 57 -0.19 -3.99 -4.47
CA ILE A 57 -0.29 -2.68 -3.80
C ILE A 57 -0.78 -2.83 -2.35
N THR A 58 -1.74 -3.72 -2.10
CA THR A 58 -2.31 -3.93 -0.77
C THR A 58 -1.56 -4.97 0.04
N LYS A 59 -0.54 -5.62 -0.55
CA LYS A 59 0.20 -6.76 0.03
C LYS A 59 -0.73 -7.86 0.54
N CYS A 60 -1.77 -8.16 -0.24
CA CYS A 60 -2.80 -9.12 0.17
C CYS A 60 -2.21 -10.54 0.29
N PRO A 61 -2.35 -11.20 1.45
CA PRO A 61 -1.92 -12.58 1.60
C PRO A 61 -2.80 -13.49 0.72
N THR A 62 -2.23 -14.61 0.26
CA THR A 62 -2.88 -15.56 -0.64
C THR A 62 -4.21 -16.09 -0.11
N SER A 63 -4.33 -16.26 1.21
CA SER A 63 -5.57 -16.66 1.89
C SER A 63 -6.72 -15.68 1.68
N GLU A 64 -6.42 -14.38 1.55
CA GLU A 64 -7.42 -13.30 1.45
C GLU A 64 -7.69 -12.84 0.01
N HIS A 65 -7.05 -13.46 -0.99
CA HIS A 65 -7.29 -13.15 -2.40
C HIS A 65 -8.78 -13.31 -2.77
N PHE A 66 -9.45 -14.31 -2.18
CA PHE A 66 -10.88 -14.52 -2.37
C PHE A 66 -11.71 -13.34 -1.85
N THR A 67 -11.41 -12.87 -0.64
CA THR A 67 -12.10 -11.72 -0.01
C THR A 67 -11.91 -10.45 -0.82
N LEU A 68 -10.69 -10.18 -1.28
CA LEU A 68 -10.40 -9.03 -2.14
C LEU A 68 -11.18 -9.09 -3.46
N ARG A 69 -11.17 -10.24 -4.15
CA ARG A 69 -11.93 -10.45 -5.39
C ARG A 69 -13.43 -10.29 -5.18
N ARG A 70 -13.96 -10.80 -4.06
CA ARG A 70 -15.36 -10.63 -3.67
C ARG A 70 -15.73 -9.15 -3.51
N ASN A 71 -14.88 -8.37 -2.84
CA ASN A 71 -15.09 -6.93 -2.64
C ASN A 71 -15.05 -6.16 -3.96
N LEU A 72 -14.23 -6.60 -4.93
CA LEU A 72 -14.13 -5.98 -6.25
C LEU A 72 -15.26 -6.39 -7.22
N LYS A 73 -16.06 -7.41 -6.90
CA LYS A 73 -17.14 -7.92 -7.76
C LYS A 73 -18.11 -6.83 -8.20
N TYR A 74 -18.56 -5.99 -7.26
CA TYR A 74 -19.48 -4.89 -7.55
C TYR A 74 -18.83 -3.83 -8.42
N PHE A 75 -17.58 -3.46 -8.12
CA PHE A 75 -16.83 -2.51 -8.95
C PHE A 75 -16.69 -3.01 -10.39
N LYS A 76 -16.29 -4.27 -10.60
CA LYS A 76 -16.15 -4.87 -11.93
C LYS A 76 -17.47 -4.86 -12.70
N SER A 77 -18.57 -5.25 -12.07
CA SER A 77 -19.89 -5.26 -12.70
C SER A 77 -20.30 -3.86 -13.15
N GLU A 78 -20.21 -2.88 -12.24
CA GLU A 78 -20.56 -1.50 -12.54
C GLU A 78 -19.65 -0.87 -13.59
N PHE A 79 -18.35 -1.17 -13.52
CA PHE A 79 -17.37 -0.74 -14.51
C PHE A 79 -17.74 -1.24 -15.91
N LYS A 80 -18.04 -2.54 -16.06
CA LYS A 80 -18.47 -3.14 -17.34
C LYS A 80 -19.73 -2.48 -17.89
N LYS A 81 -20.75 -2.29 -17.06
CA LYS A 81 -22.00 -1.61 -17.47
C LYS A 81 -21.72 -0.20 -17.97
N LYS A 82 -20.95 0.58 -17.22
CA LYS A 82 -20.61 1.97 -17.56
C LYS A 82 -19.69 2.07 -18.78
N TRP A 83 -18.77 1.11 -18.94
CA TRP A 83 -17.89 1.02 -20.11
C TRP A 83 -18.70 0.73 -21.39
N SER A 84 -19.63 -0.23 -21.33
CA SER A 84 -20.53 -0.54 -22.42
C SER A 84 -21.47 0.62 -22.75
N ALA A 85 -22.05 1.28 -21.73
CA ALA A 85 -22.90 2.46 -21.91
C ALA A 85 -22.15 3.65 -22.54
N ALA A 86 -20.83 3.72 -22.36
CA ALA A 86 -19.95 4.68 -23.01
C ALA A 86 -19.53 4.26 -24.44
N SER A 87 -20.17 3.22 -24.99
CA SER A 87 -19.84 2.61 -26.29
C SER A 87 -18.38 2.13 -26.36
N ASN A 88 -17.81 1.71 -25.23
CA ASN A 88 -16.42 1.29 -25.11
C ASN A 88 -15.40 2.38 -25.54
N LYS A 89 -15.77 3.66 -25.50
CA LYS A 89 -14.88 4.78 -25.84
C LYS A 89 -14.42 5.50 -24.58
N GLU A 90 -13.11 5.57 -24.38
CA GLU A 90 -12.47 6.18 -23.21
C GLU A 90 -12.93 7.63 -22.96
N LYS A 91 -12.89 8.49 -23.98
CA LYS A 91 -13.29 9.90 -23.85
C LYS A 91 -14.74 10.05 -23.37
N ARG A 92 -15.67 9.24 -23.91
CA ARG A 92 -17.08 9.21 -23.46
C ARG A 92 -17.20 8.67 -22.04
N PHE A 93 -16.45 7.63 -21.71
CA PHE A 93 -16.49 7.01 -20.40
C PHE A 93 -16.08 8.00 -19.30
N LEU A 94 -14.96 8.70 -19.50
CA LEU A 94 -14.45 9.69 -18.56
C LEU A 94 -15.45 10.85 -18.37
N LYS A 95 -15.96 11.40 -19.48
CA LYS A 95 -16.92 12.52 -19.44
C LYS A 95 -18.24 12.14 -18.74
N ASN A 96 -18.80 10.98 -19.05
CA ASN A 96 -20.13 10.59 -18.55
C ASN A 96 -20.10 10.03 -17.12
N ASN A 97 -18.95 9.56 -16.65
CA ASN A 97 -18.83 8.89 -15.35
C ASN A 97 -17.90 9.62 -14.37
N GLU A 98 -17.57 10.88 -14.60
CA GLU A 98 -16.67 11.66 -13.75
C GLU A 98 -17.07 11.63 -12.27
N LYS A 99 -18.34 11.93 -11.96
CA LYS A 99 -18.88 11.86 -10.59
C LYS A 99 -18.66 10.49 -9.96
N TRP A 100 -18.90 9.41 -10.73
CA TRP A 100 -18.67 8.05 -10.27
C TRP A 100 -17.18 7.76 -10.07
N LEU A 101 -16.30 8.19 -10.97
CA LEU A 101 -14.85 7.98 -10.86
C LEU A 101 -14.24 8.66 -9.62
N ASN A 102 -14.78 9.80 -9.20
CA ASN A 102 -14.29 10.55 -8.05
C ASN A 102 -14.77 9.99 -6.70
N THR A 103 -15.72 9.05 -6.69
CA THR A 103 -16.17 8.43 -5.44
C THR A 103 -15.13 7.46 -4.88
N SER A 104 -14.97 7.44 -3.55
CA SER A 104 -14.03 6.58 -2.85
C SER A 104 -14.52 5.13 -2.75
N ILE A 105 -13.56 4.20 -2.76
CA ILE A 105 -13.70 2.79 -2.39
C ILE A 105 -12.70 2.53 -1.26
N LYS A 106 -13.16 1.78 -0.26
CA LYS A 106 -12.31 1.33 0.86
C LYS A 106 -11.78 -0.05 0.52
N LEU A 107 -10.46 -0.19 0.43
CA LEU A 107 -9.79 -1.47 0.30
C LEU A 107 -9.04 -1.77 1.59
N VAL A 108 -9.09 -3.03 2.01
CA VAL A 108 -8.27 -3.49 3.14
C VAL A 108 -6.82 -3.53 2.67
N THR A 109 -5.92 -3.00 3.49
CA THR A 109 -4.48 -3.14 3.32
C THR A 109 -3.95 -4.04 4.42
N TRP A 110 -3.19 -5.04 3.98
CA TRP A 110 -2.50 -5.96 4.86
C TRP A 110 -1.09 -5.42 5.03
N THR A 111 -0.72 -5.16 6.26
CA THR A 111 0.64 -4.79 6.59
C THR A 111 1.10 -5.69 7.70
N THR A 112 2.33 -6.16 7.61
CA THR A 112 2.97 -6.78 8.76
C THR A 112 2.94 -5.76 9.90
N PRO A 113 2.37 -6.12 11.07
CA PRO A 113 2.43 -5.24 12.21
C PRO A 113 3.90 -4.95 12.51
N LYS A 114 4.26 -3.69 12.73
CA LYS A 114 5.61 -3.35 13.18
C LYS A 114 5.81 -3.97 14.56
N LEU A 115 6.51 -5.10 14.60
CA LEU A 115 6.90 -5.76 15.84
C LEU A 115 7.86 -4.83 16.59
N GLY A 116 7.51 -4.46 17.82
CA GLY A 116 8.37 -3.64 18.68
C GLY A 116 7.62 -2.74 19.65
N ARG A 117 8.38 -2.10 20.55
CA ARG A 117 7.85 -1.12 21.50
C ARG A 117 7.34 0.12 20.73
N PRO A 118 6.15 0.65 21.05
CA PRO A 118 5.70 1.94 20.52
C PRO A 118 6.78 3.01 20.70
N VAL A 119 7.05 3.74 19.63
CA VAL A 119 8.07 4.80 19.64
C VAL A 119 7.40 6.06 20.18
N LYS A 120 7.98 6.64 21.23
CA LYS A 120 7.57 7.96 21.72
C LYS A 120 7.88 9.04 20.70
N ASP A 121 7.05 10.07 20.65
CA ASP A 121 7.30 11.27 19.88
C ASP A 121 8.61 11.94 20.29
N PHE A 122 9.18 12.73 19.37
CA PHE A 122 10.49 13.33 19.59
C PHE A 122 10.50 14.24 20.83
N GLY A 123 9.47 15.07 21.02
CA GLY A 123 9.34 15.98 22.17
C GLY A 123 9.31 15.27 23.53
N GLU A 124 8.61 14.15 23.61
CA GLU A 124 8.44 13.33 24.82
C GLU A 124 9.58 12.33 25.08
N SER A 125 10.54 12.26 24.16
CA SER A 125 11.71 11.40 24.30
C SER A 125 12.69 11.99 25.33
N SER A 126 13.38 11.13 26.08
CA SER A 126 14.49 11.56 26.93
C SER A 126 15.64 12.14 26.11
N ASP A 127 16.46 13.00 26.70
CA ASP A 127 17.57 13.66 26.00
C ASP A 127 18.54 12.69 25.35
N ARG A 128 18.84 11.56 26.03
CA ARG A 128 19.66 10.48 25.45
C ARG A 128 19.06 9.94 24.16
N SER A 129 17.74 9.71 24.15
CA SER A 129 17.02 9.20 22.98
C SER A 129 16.94 10.25 21.88
N LYS A 130 16.69 11.53 22.22
CA LYS A 130 16.72 12.67 21.28
C LYS A 130 18.09 12.77 20.59
N ARG A 131 19.18 12.75 21.36
CA ARG A 131 20.56 12.72 20.82
C ARG A 131 20.75 11.53 19.87
N ARG A 132 20.32 10.33 20.24
CA ARG A 132 20.44 9.17 19.34
C ARG A 132 19.64 9.36 18.04
N LYS A 133 18.41 9.87 18.12
CA LYS A 133 17.55 10.14 16.96
C LYS A 133 18.14 11.20 16.02
N THR A 134 18.80 12.24 16.54
CA THR A 134 19.42 13.31 15.73
C THR A 134 20.87 13.02 15.30
N LYS A 135 21.42 11.84 15.61
CA LYS A 135 22.83 11.52 15.32
C LYS A 135 23.14 11.60 13.82
N GLY A 136 22.30 10.99 12.98
CA GLY A 136 22.52 11.01 11.52
C GLY A 136 22.55 12.43 10.96
N ILE A 137 21.62 13.29 11.38
CA ILE A 137 21.56 14.69 10.94
C ILE A 137 22.84 15.45 11.31
N ARG A 138 23.35 15.23 12.54
CA ARG A 138 24.57 15.88 13.04
C ARG A 138 25.86 15.37 12.37
N GLU A 139 25.83 14.17 11.81
CA GLU A 139 26.96 13.61 11.06
C GLU A 139 26.96 14.07 9.59
N THR A 140 25.79 14.38 9.04
CA THR A 140 25.64 14.77 7.63
C THR A 140 25.69 16.28 7.38
N ILE A 141 25.27 17.11 8.34
CA ILE A 141 25.10 18.55 8.16
C ILE A 141 26.17 19.31 8.94
N SER A 142 26.70 20.39 8.36
CA SER A 142 27.70 21.25 9.00
C SER A 142 27.13 21.99 10.21
N ALA A 143 27.98 22.33 11.18
CA ALA A 143 27.55 23.03 12.39
C ALA A 143 26.94 24.41 12.10
N ASP A 144 27.42 25.10 11.06
CA ASP A 144 26.95 26.42 10.66
C ASP A 144 25.52 26.37 10.09
N GLU A 145 25.23 25.37 9.26
CA GLU A 145 23.88 25.14 8.72
C GLU A 145 22.88 24.78 9.82
N LEU A 146 23.29 23.96 10.79
CA LEU A 146 22.46 23.63 11.94
C LEU A 146 22.17 24.86 12.81
N THR A 147 23.14 25.75 12.97
CA THR A 147 23.00 26.98 13.76
C THR A 147 22.10 27.98 13.05
N PHE A 148 22.27 28.15 11.74
CA PHE A 148 21.40 28.99 10.92
C PHE A 148 19.94 28.52 10.97
N ALA A 149 19.70 27.22 10.79
CA ALA A 149 18.36 26.63 10.84
C ALA A 149 17.71 26.72 12.22
N ALA A 150 18.49 26.77 13.30
CA ALA A 150 17.99 26.96 14.66
C ALA A 150 17.71 28.43 15.02
N SER A 151 18.23 29.38 14.25
CA SER A 151 18.12 30.82 14.48
C SER A 151 16.98 31.52 13.74
N MET A 152 16.39 30.84 12.74
CA MET A 152 15.17 31.25 12.02
C MET A 152 13.92 30.78 12.76
#